data_AF-A0A3N0YII0-F1
#
_entry.id   AF-A0A3N0YII0-F1
#
_cell.length_a   1.000
_cell.length_b   1.000
_cell.length_c   1.000
_cell.angle_alpha   90.00
_cell.angle_beta   90.00
_cell.angle_gamma   90.00
#
_symmetry.space_group_name_H-M   'P 1'
#
loop_
_entity.id
_entity.type
_entity.pdbx_description
1 polymer ?
#
loop_
_entity_poly.entity_id
_entity_poly.type
_entity_poly.pdbx_seq_one_letter_code
_entity_poly.pdbx_strand_id
1 'polypeptide(L)'
;MSDQDSFGILDSEFDHYLVDMKPYVLKLPHKTERQRCALWIKKLCDPVNCGSGLTGRKNRNMYARLLLHMLRKGVLEGPFTHKPEAGSLKTLPTYMSIYFDEPLLGSSQQEQKSAELPDWVSGELGQADGTWSTSPLSNTHRYDTPPPVNLD
;
A
#
# COMPACT_ATOMS: atom_id res chain seq x y z
N MET A 1 18.20 15.50 -22.75
CA MET A 1 17.84 16.08 -21.44
C MET A 1 19.10 16.14 -20.62
N SER A 2 19.53 17.33 -20.20
CA SER A 2 20.65 17.45 -19.27
C SER A 2 20.18 17.13 -17.85
N ASP A 3 21.10 16.80 -16.93
CA ASP A 3 20.74 16.57 -15.51
C ASP A 3 20.05 17.79 -14.89
N GLN A 4 20.43 18.99 -15.33
CA GLN A 4 19.85 20.25 -14.88
C GLN A 4 18.38 20.42 -15.30
N ASP A 5 18.01 19.97 -16.50
CA ASP A 5 16.61 19.95 -16.95
C ASP A 5 15.78 18.97 -16.09
N SER A 6 16.37 17.81 -15.79
CA SER A 6 15.74 16.78 -14.96
C SER A 6 15.51 17.27 -13.53
N PHE A 7 16.41 18.10 -13.00
CA PHE A 7 16.25 18.70 -11.68
C PHE A 7 15.08 19.66 -11.63
N GLY A 8 14.96 20.56 -12.60
CA GLY A 8 13.85 21.50 -12.68
C GLY A 8 12.49 20.81 -12.77
N ILE A 9 12.39 19.72 -13.54
CA ILE A 9 11.16 18.91 -13.64
C ILE A 9 10.79 18.30 -12.28
N LEU A 10 11.76 17.69 -11.58
CA LEU A 10 11.50 17.08 -10.27
C LEU A 10 11.19 18.12 -9.18
N ASP A 11 11.80 19.30 -9.25
CA ASP A 11 11.50 20.40 -8.33
C ASP A 11 10.09 20.95 -8.57
N SER A 12 9.69 21.15 -9.84
CA SER A 12 8.31 21.55 -10.18
C SER A 12 7.26 20.50 -9.81
N GLU A 13 7.57 19.20 -9.97
CA GLU A 13 6.68 18.11 -9.56
C GLU A 13 6.48 18.11 -8.04
N PHE A 14 7.54 18.37 -7.27
CA PHE A 14 7.46 18.49 -5.82
C PHE A 14 6.59 19.67 -5.38
N ASP A 15 6.74 20.83 -6.01
CA ASP A 15 5.93 22.01 -5.73
C ASP A 15 4.43 21.73 -5.94
N HIS A 16 4.08 20.98 -6.99
CA HIS A 16 2.71 20.56 -7.23
C HIS A 16 2.16 19.70 -6.09
N TYR A 17 2.95 18.72 -5.60
CA TYR A 17 2.54 17.91 -4.45
C TYR A 17 2.31 18.75 -3.18
N LEU A 18 3.14 19.77 -2.91
CA LEU A 18 2.95 20.63 -1.74
C LEU A 18 1.63 21.43 -1.80
N VAL A 19 1.30 21.97 -2.97
CA VAL A 19 0.05 22.68 -3.20
C VAL A 19 -1.13 21.74 -2.96
N ASP A 20 -1.07 20.53 -3.52
CA ASP A 20 -2.12 19.51 -3.40
C ASP A 20 -2.32 18.99 -1.98
N MET A 21 -1.25 18.84 -1.20
CA MET A 21 -1.33 18.35 0.19
C MET A 21 -1.99 19.35 1.14
N LYS A 22 -1.78 20.65 0.91
CA LYS A 22 -2.18 21.73 1.83
C LYS A 22 -3.63 21.60 2.35
N PRO A 23 -4.67 21.46 1.51
CA PRO A 23 -6.05 21.33 2.02
C PRO A 23 -6.26 20.10 2.90
N TYR A 24 -5.56 18.99 2.67
CA TYR A 24 -5.69 17.77 3.46
C TYR A 24 -4.98 17.89 4.82
N VAL A 25 -3.75 18.42 4.83
CA VAL A 25 -2.99 18.62 6.08
C VAL A 25 -3.71 19.58 7.02
N LEU A 26 -4.29 20.66 6.50
CA LEU A 26 -5.03 21.64 7.30
C LEU A 26 -6.34 21.08 7.85
N LYS A 27 -6.94 20.08 7.18
CA LYS A 27 -8.21 19.45 7.58
C LYS A 27 -8.04 18.22 8.48
N LEU A 28 -6.84 17.69 8.65
CA LEU A 28 -6.58 16.54 9.53
C LEU A 28 -7.12 16.81 10.95
N PRO A 29 -7.96 15.94 11.53
CA PRO A 29 -8.60 16.19 12.82
C PRO A 29 -7.61 16.10 13.99
N HIS A 30 -6.66 15.16 13.93
CA HIS A 30 -5.73 14.89 15.01
C HIS A 30 -4.52 15.82 14.98
N LYS A 31 -4.29 16.53 16.08
CA LYS A 31 -3.15 17.46 16.23
C LYS A 31 -1.79 16.76 16.06
N THR A 32 -1.65 15.55 16.59
CA THR A 32 -0.43 14.75 16.51
C THR A 32 -0.08 14.36 15.08
N GLU A 33 -1.08 13.95 14.29
CA GLU A 33 -0.91 13.65 12.87
C GLU A 33 -0.51 14.89 12.07
N ARG A 34 -1.20 16.03 12.29
CA ARG A 34 -0.81 17.31 11.69
C ARG A 34 0.66 17.67 11.98
N GLN A 35 1.10 17.49 13.22
CA GLN A 35 2.49 17.73 13.61
C GLN A 35 3.47 16.80 12.88
N ARG A 36 3.14 15.50 12.76
CA ARG A 36 3.98 14.55 12.01
C ARG A 36 4.05 14.90 10.53
N CYS A 37 2.93 15.22 9.89
CA CYS A 37 2.91 15.68 8.50
C CYS A 37 3.78 16.94 8.32
N ALA A 38 3.67 17.91 9.22
CA ALA A 38 4.50 19.12 9.16
C ALA A 38 6.01 18.81 9.27
N LEU A 39 6.40 17.87 10.13
CA LEU A 39 7.80 17.43 10.25
C LEU A 39 8.29 16.73 8.98
N TRP A 40 7.47 15.88 8.37
CA TRP A 40 7.80 15.23 7.11
C TRP A 40 7.90 16.23 5.97
N ILE A 41 6.92 17.12 5.79
CA ILE A 41 6.96 18.18 4.77
C ILE A 41 8.21 19.04 4.96
N LYS A 42 8.53 19.44 6.20
CA LYS A 42 9.75 20.19 6.49
C LYS A 42 11.01 19.44 6.04
N LYS A 43 11.10 18.13 6.29
CA LYS A 43 12.23 17.30 5.83
C LYS A 43 12.30 17.23 4.30
N LEU A 44 11.16 17.06 3.63
CA LEU A 44 11.10 16.98 2.17
C LEU A 44 11.47 18.32 1.51
N CYS A 45 11.21 19.45 2.16
CA CYS A 45 11.62 20.76 1.67
C CYS A 45 13.11 21.06 1.93
N ASP A 46 13.80 20.31 2.79
CA ASP A 46 15.21 20.56 3.10
C ASP A 46 16.12 19.84 2.09
N PRO A 47 16.88 20.59 1.25
CA PRO A 47 17.73 20.00 0.21
C PRO A 47 18.88 19.17 0.79
N VAL A 48 19.33 19.44 2.02
CA VAL A 48 20.38 18.67 2.70
C VAL A 48 19.82 17.32 3.15
N ASN A 49 18.59 17.31 3.69
CA ASN A 49 17.96 16.08 4.14
C ASN A 49 17.41 15.19 3.03
N CYS A 50 17.16 15.73 1.84
CA CYS A 50 16.75 14.91 0.70
C CYS A 50 17.92 14.14 0.07
N GLY A 51 19.15 14.59 0.31
CA GLY A 51 20.35 14.12 -0.38
C GLY A 51 20.57 14.86 -1.70
N SER A 52 21.83 14.90 -2.15
CA SER A 52 22.22 15.64 -3.35
C SER A 52 21.94 14.86 -4.64
N GLY A 53 21.69 15.59 -5.74
CA GLY A 53 21.60 15.02 -7.08
C GLY A 53 20.21 14.48 -7.45
N LEU A 54 20.18 13.63 -8.49
CA LEU A 54 18.94 13.13 -9.08
C LEU A 54 18.20 12.16 -8.15
N THR A 55 18.94 11.28 -7.48
CA THR A 55 18.36 10.25 -6.59
C THR A 55 17.66 10.87 -5.39
N GLY A 56 18.24 11.90 -4.77
CA GLY A 56 17.62 12.60 -3.63
C GLY A 56 16.30 13.26 -4.00
N ARG A 57 16.23 13.91 -5.17
CA ARG A 57 14.99 14.50 -5.69
C ARG A 57 13.93 13.44 -6.04
N LYS A 58 14.31 12.34 -6.69
CA LYS A 58 13.39 11.22 -6.97
C LYS A 58 12.82 10.63 -5.68
N ASN A 59 13.68 10.42 -4.68
CA ASN A 59 13.24 9.94 -3.36
C ASN A 59 12.27 10.95 -2.73
N ARG A 60 12.61 12.24 -2.67
CA ARG A 60 11.74 13.30 -2.15
C ARG A 60 10.34 13.25 -2.79
N ASN A 61 10.29 13.17 -4.12
CA ASN A 61 9.03 13.16 -4.85
C ASN A 61 8.24 11.87 -4.58
N MET A 62 8.90 10.73 -4.41
CA MET A 62 8.25 9.48 -4.05
C MET A 62 7.59 9.54 -2.67
N TYR A 63 8.28 10.08 -1.65
CA TYR A 63 7.67 10.32 -0.34
C TYR A 63 6.52 11.33 -0.42
N ALA A 64 6.67 12.39 -1.21
CA ALA A 64 5.62 13.38 -1.38
C ALA A 64 4.36 12.75 -2.00
N ARG A 65 4.52 12.00 -3.09
CA ARG A 65 3.41 11.27 -3.73
C ARG A 65 2.72 10.32 -2.75
N LEU A 66 3.49 9.54 -1.98
CA LEU A 66 2.95 8.62 -0.98
C LEU A 66 2.19 9.34 0.13
N LEU A 67 2.76 10.42 0.68
CA LEU A 67 2.11 11.23 1.71
C LEU A 67 0.80 11.82 1.21
N LEU A 68 0.78 12.36 -0.02
CA LEU A 68 -0.43 12.90 -0.62
C LEU A 68 -1.51 11.82 -0.80
N HIS A 69 -1.13 10.62 -1.24
CA HIS A 69 -2.05 9.50 -1.36
C HIS A 69 -2.70 9.17 0.00
N MET A 70 -1.89 8.99 1.03
CA MET A 70 -2.37 8.68 2.39
C MET A 70 -3.25 9.80 2.97
N LEU A 71 -2.89 11.06 2.74
CA LEU A 71 -3.70 12.22 3.12
C LEU A 71 -5.06 12.25 2.41
N ARG A 72 -5.11 11.90 1.12
CA ARG A 72 -6.37 11.80 0.36
C ARG A 72 -7.29 10.69 0.89
N LYS A 73 -6.72 9.57 1.34
CA LYS A 73 -7.44 8.46 1.95
C LYS A 73 -7.81 8.70 3.42
N GLY A 74 -7.19 9.70 4.07
CA GLY A 74 -7.39 10.01 5.48
C GLY A 74 -6.73 9.02 6.44
N VAL A 75 -5.77 8.22 5.97
CA VAL A 75 -5.10 7.17 6.75
C VAL A 75 -3.59 7.31 6.55
N LEU A 76 -2.87 7.66 7.62
CA LEU A 76 -1.40 7.75 7.60
C LEU A 76 -0.79 6.43 8.09
N GLU A 77 0.04 5.82 7.27
CA GLU A 77 0.71 4.55 7.56
C GLU A 77 2.22 4.64 7.34
N GLY A 78 2.92 3.54 7.64
CA GLY A 78 4.34 3.38 7.37
C GLY A 78 5.19 4.52 7.96
N PRO A 79 6.03 5.20 7.14
CA PRO A 79 6.97 6.19 7.66
C PRO A 79 6.29 7.40 8.32
N PHE A 80 5.05 7.72 7.94
CA PHE A 80 4.36 8.94 8.41
C PHE A 80 3.70 8.80 9.78
N THR A 81 3.66 7.58 10.34
CA THR A 81 3.22 7.33 11.72
C THR A 81 4.27 7.72 12.76
N HIS A 82 5.51 7.95 12.32
CA HIS A 82 6.64 8.31 13.16
C HIS A 82 7.25 9.65 12.72
N LYS A 83 8.10 10.23 13.58
CA LYS A 83 8.93 11.38 13.20
C LYS A 83 9.95 10.92 12.16
N PRO A 84 10.25 11.72 11.12
CA PRO A 84 11.28 11.35 10.17
C PRO A 84 12.65 11.18 10.84
N GLU A 85 13.40 10.17 10.39
CA GLU A 85 14.76 9.92 10.84
C GLU A 85 15.71 11.08 10.46
N ALA A 86 16.78 11.24 11.25
CA ALA A 86 17.85 12.18 10.93
C ALA A 86 18.65 11.72 9.70
N GLY A 87 19.34 12.65 9.04
CA GLY A 87 20.16 12.36 7.85
C GLY A 87 19.38 12.43 6.54
N SER A 88 19.90 11.76 5.50
CA SER A 88 19.33 11.75 4.15
C SER A 88 18.06 10.89 4.05
N LEU A 89 17.22 11.16 3.05
CA LEU A 89 16.05 10.33 2.74
C LEU A 89 16.49 8.97 2.20
N LYS A 90 16.13 7.91 2.93
CA LYS A 90 16.26 6.53 2.47
C LYS A 90 15.30 6.27 1.32
N THR A 91 15.70 5.48 0.34
CA THR A 91 14.79 5.00 -0.71
C THR A 91 13.63 4.23 -0.08
N LEU A 92 12.41 4.49 -0.54
CA LEU A 92 11.24 3.75 -0.07
C LEU A 92 11.36 2.27 -0.47
N PRO A 93 10.99 1.33 0.42
CA PRO A 93 10.86 -0.06 0.04
C PRO A 93 9.94 -0.23 -1.17
N THR A 94 10.25 -1.15 -2.08
CA THR A 94 9.49 -1.34 -3.33
C THR A 94 8.01 -1.57 -3.10
N TYR A 95 7.63 -2.29 -2.04
CA TYR A 95 6.21 -2.54 -1.74
C TYR A 95 5.41 -1.25 -1.48
N MET A 96 6.04 -0.12 -1.17
CA MET A 96 5.32 1.16 -1.00
C MET A 96 4.74 1.67 -2.32
N SER A 97 5.17 1.13 -3.46
CA SER A 97 4.56 1.47 -4.75
C SER A 97 3.11 0.99 -4.87
N ILE A 98 2.70 -0.05 -4.13
CA ILE A 98 1.32 -0.56 -4.15
C ILE A 98 0.28 0.51 -3.76
N TYR A 99 0.68 1.53 -2.99
CA TYR A 99 -0.21 2.63 -2.62
C TYR A 99 -0.55 3.53 -3.81
N PHE A 100 0.23 3.53 -4.88
CA PHE A 100 0.01 4.41 -6.04
C PHE A 100 0.15 3.71 -7.39
N ASP A 101 0.27 2.38 -7.41
CA ASP A 101 0.15 1.48 -8.56
C ASP A 101 -1.32 1.02 -8.77
N GLU A 102 -2.30 1.82 -8.34
CA GLU A 102 -3.72 1.51 -8.50
C GLU A 102 -4.02 1.18 -9.99
N PRO A 103 -4.48 -0.04 -10.32
CA PRO A 103 -5.00 -0.30 -11.66
C PRO A 103 -6.20 0.63 -11.85
N LEU A 104 -6.34 1.22 -13.04
CA LEU A 104 -7.36 2.20 -13.44
C LEU A 104 -8.82 1.71 -13.29
N LEU A 105 -9.25 1.30 -12.10
CA LEU A 105 -10.58 0.84 -11.79
C LEU A 105 -11.33 2.01 -11.13
N GLY A 106 -11.56 3.10 -11.88
CA GLY A 106 -12.27 4.22 -11.26
C GLY A 106 -12.66 5.43 -12.09
N SER A 107 -12.28 5.57 -13.37
CA SER A 107 -12.82 6.67 -14.17
C SER A 107 -12.80 6.37 -15.68
N SER A 108 -13.92 5.82 -16.13
CA SER A 108 -14.60 6.18 -17.39
C SER A 108 -13.92 5.87 -18.72
N GLN A 109 -13.93 4.60 -19.13
CA GLN A 109 -14.32 4.25 -20.51
C GLN A 109 -15.29 3.06 -20.47
N GLN A 110 -16.44 3.30 -21.08
CA GLN A 110 -17.54 2.37 -21.26
C GLN A 110 -17.13 1.24 -22.21
N GLU A 111 -17.46 0.00 -21.80
CA GLU A 111 -17.67 -1.21 -22.61
C GLU A 111 -16.61 -1.64 -23.63
N GLN A 112 -15.84 -2.68 -23.29
CA GLN A 112 -15.82 -3.91 -24.12
C GLN A 112 -15.67 -5.16 -23.23
N LYS A 113 -16.83 -5.80 -22.99
CA LYS A 113 -17.06 -7.26 -23.03
C LYS A 113 -16.06 -8.19 -22.32
N SER A 114 -16.51 -8.70 -21.16
CA SER A 114 -16.15 -9.99 -20.53
C SER A 114 -14.71 -10.15 -20.02
N ALA A 115 -14.42 -9.58 -18.85
CA ALA A 115 -13.48 -10.23 -17.94
C ALA A 115 -14.22 -11.39 -17.26
N GLU A 116 -14.15 -12.58 -17.86
CA GLU A 116 -14.69 -13.81 -17.29
C GLU A 116 -13.97 -14.09 -15.97
N LEU A 117 -14.73 -14.14 -14.88
CA LEU A 117 -14.20 -14.41 -13.55
C LEU A 117 -13.69 -15.86 -13.48
N PRO A 118 -12.64 -16.15 -12.68
CA PRO A 118 -12.11 -17.51 -12.58
C PRO A 118 -13.15 -18.51 -12.07
N ASP A 119 -13.08 -19.77 -12.51
CA ASP A 119 -14.07 -20.83 -12.26
C ASP A 119 -14.40 -21.11 -10.78
N TRP A 120 -13.52 -20.75 -9.84
CA TRP A 120 -13.84 -20.88 -8.41
C TRP A 120 -14.91 -19.87 -7.93
N VAL A 121 -15.16 -18.81 -8.72
CA VAL A 121 -16.22 -17.81 -8.48
C VAL A 121 -17.53 -18.16 -9.21
N SER A 122 -17.46 -18.83 -10.35
CA SER A 122 -18.62 -19.13 -11.20
C SER A 122 -19.26 -20.50 -10.93
N GLY A 123 -18.85 -21.21 -9.87
CA GLY A 123 -19.31 -22.55 -9.56
C GLY A 123 -20.84 -22.66 -9.46
N GLU A 124 -21.44 -23.37 -10.42
CA GLU A 124 -22.84 -23.77 -10.36
C GLU A 124 -23.04 -24.74 -9.19
N LEU A 125 -23.78 -24.33 -8.16
CA LEU A 125 -24.33 -25.27 -7.18
C LEU A 125 -25.46 -26.05 -7.86
N GLY A 126 -25.08 -27.00 -8.69
CA GLY A 126 -25.99 -27.97 -9.30
C GLY A 126 -26.65 -28.81 -8.22
N GLN A 127 -27.89 -28.44 -7.89
CA GLN A 127 -28.86 -29.36 -7.31
C GLN A 127 -29.08 -30.49 -8.32
N ALA A 128 -28.67 -31.69 -7.94
CA ALA A 128 -29.18 -32.92 -8.53
C ALA A 128 -29.62 -33.82 -7.38
N ASP A 129 -30.91 -33.72 -7.14
CA ASP A 129 -31.77 -34.64 -6.41
C ASP A 129 -31.69 -36.06 -6.98
N GLY A 130 -31.55 -37.03 -6.06
CA GLY A 130 -32.18 -38.34 -6.20
C GLY A 130 -31.44 -39.42 -7.00
N THR A 131 -30.46 -40.08 -6.39
CA THR A 131 -30.44 -41.55 -6.44
C THR A 131 -29.92 -42.10 -5.11
N TRP A 132 -30.86 -42.53 -4.29
CA TRP A 132 -30.61 -43.31 -3.09
C TRP A 132 -30.03 -44.66 -3.50
N SER A 133 -28.74 -44.87 -3.25
CA SER A 133 -28.17 -46.20 -3.13
C SER A 133 -27.40 -46.26 -1.83
N THR A 134 -28.15 -46.59 -0.78
CA THR A 134 -27.63 -47.19 0.44
C THR A 134 -26.75 -48.39 0.10
N SER A 135 -25.49 -48.40 0.54
CA SER A 135 -25.00 -49.44 1.44
C SER A 135 -23.66 -49.08 2.08
N PRO A 136 -23.46 -49.44 3.36
CA PRO A 136 -22.32 -48.99 4.16
C PRO A 136 -21.17 -49.98 4.08
N LEU A 137 -19.93 -49.48 3.98
CA LEU A 137 -18.76 -50.26 4.33
C LEU A 137 -17.98 -49.50 5.41
N SER A 138 -18.29 -49.93 6.63
CA SER A 138 -17.48 -49.92 7.84
C SER A 138 -15.99 -49.69 7.64
N ASN A 139 -15.46 -48.65 8.28
CA ASN A 139 -14.06 -48.65 8.72
C ASN A 139 -14.02 -48.75 10.25
N THR A 140 -13.99 -49.99 10.71
CA THR A 140 -13.59 -50.38 12.05
C THR A 140 -12.09 -50.14 12.21
N HIS A 141 -11.68 -49.86 13.46
CA HIS A 141 -10.32 -49.80 14.00
C HIS A 141 -9.58 -48.44 13.94
N ARG A 142 -9.55 -47.64 15.03
CA ARG A 142 -8.82 -47.80 16.33
C ARG A 142 -7.29 -47.72 16.09
N TYR A 143 -6.42 -46.98 16.79
CA TYR A 143 -6.27 -46.55 18.20
C TYR A 143 -5.37 -45.28 18.18
N ASP A 144 -5.56 -44.22 18.97
CA ASP A 144 -5.36 -44.03 20.42
C ASP A 144 -3.90 -43.73 20.84
N THR A 145 -3.77 -42.65 21.63
CA THR A 145 -2.76 -42.26 22.64
C THR A 145 -1.32 -41.82 22.26
N PRO A 146 -0.84 -40.65 22.76
CA PRO A 146 0.59 -40.33 22.90
C PRO A 146 1.20 -40.95 24.18
N PRO A 147 2.52 -41.24 24.21
CA PRO A 147 3.17 -41.93 25.32
C PRO A 147 3.43 -41.04 26.56
N PRO A 148 3.48 -41.64 27.77
CA PRO A 148 3.71 -40.93 29.03
C PRO A 148 5.19 -40.61 29.31
N VAL A 149 5.38 -39.56 30.10
CA VAL A 149 6.60 -39.12 30.77
C VAL A 149 7.06 -40.14 31.83
N ASN A 150 8.37 -40.38 31.91
CA ASN A 150 9.00 -41.01 33.08
C ASN A 150 10.00 -40.01 33.68
N LEU A 151 9.85 -39.73 34.97
CA LEU A 151 10.83 -39.07 35.81
C LEU A 151 11.06 -40.03 36.99
N ASP A 152 12.27 -40.56 37.09
CA ASP A 152 12.83 -41.19 38.30
C ASP A 152 14.03 -40.32 38.71
#